data_AF-A0A4Y8C9D9-F1
#
_entry.id   AF-A0A4Y8C9D9-F1
#
_cell.length_a   1.000
_cell.length_b   1.000
_cell.length_c   1.000
_cell.angle_alpha   90.00
_cell.angle_beta   90.00
_cell.angle_gamma   90.00
#
_symmetry.space_group_name_H-M   'P 1'
#
loop_
_entity.id
_entity.type
_entity.pdbx_description
1 polymer ?
#
loop_
_entity_poly.entity_id
_entity_poly.type
_entity_poly.pdbx_seq_one_letter_code
_entity_poly.pdbx_strand_id
1 'polypeptide(L)'
;KQYSINTNSYLYTLYIEFDKNTYELKRYQMSMNWIFTCLELIKVLKYNSNNAISILVEQTFLPTLLDRTLIIFFIDKDPLLLKNKLQELKDYFKKFHLSGAECLKYQLSYRLGQFVLSN
;
A
#
# COMPACT_ATOMS: atom_id res chain seq x y z
N LYS A 1 -11.44 -3.67 21.80
CA LYS A 1 -10.26 -3.49 22.69
C LYS A 1 -9.44 -2.33 22.15
N GLN A 2 -9.18 -1.31 22.96
CA GLN A 2 -8.30 -0.20 22.57
C GLN A 2 -6.86 -0.65 22.87
N TYR A 3 -6.05 -0.78 21.82
CA TYR A 3 -4.65 -1.16 21.96
C TYR A 3 -3.82 0.10 22.20
N SER A 4 -2.98 0.09 23.24
CA SER A 4 -2.02 1.17 23.50
C SER A 4 -0.64 0.77 22.99
N ILE A 5 0.09 1.73 22.43
CA ILE A 5 1.48 1.56 22.02
C ILE A 5 2.39 2.09 23.13
N ASN A 6 3.41 1.33 23.49
CA ASN A 6 4.41 1.71 24.48
C ASN A 6 5.18 2.97 24.02
N THR A 7 5.44 3.90 24.93
CA THR A 7 6.17 5.16 24.67
C THR A 7 7.55 4.95 24.07
N ASN A 8 8.20 3.83 24.37
CA ASN A 8 9.53 3.47 23.87
C ASN A 8 9.46 2.74 22.52
N SER A 9 8.27 2.54 21.96
CA SER A 9 8.12 1.95 20.63
C SER A 9 8.52 2.94 19.54
N TYR A 10 9.21 2.47 18.50
CA TYR A 10 9.45 3.24 17.28
C TYR A 10 8.16 3.71 16.60
N LEU A 11 7.02 3.13 16.95
CA LEU A 11 5.70 3.50 16.43
C LEU A 11 4.99 4.56 17.26
N TYR A 12 5.52 4.92 18.44
CA TYR A 12 4.81 5.79 19.36
C TYR A 12 4.58 7.19 18.77
N THR A 13 5.56 7.75 18.07
CA THR A 13 5.40 9.05 17.40
C THR A 13 4.26 8.99 16.37
N LEU A 14 4.26 7.98 15.50
CA LEU A 14 3.19 7.81 14.51
C LEU A 14 1.84 7.54 15.20
N TYR A 15 1.81 6.83 16.33
CA TYR A 15 0.59 6.61 17.09
C TYR A 15 -0.02 7.92 17.60
N ILE A 16 0.80 8.87 18.04
CA ILE A 16 0.34 10.20 18.44
C ILE A 16 -0.15 11.00 17.23
N GLU A 17 0.58 10.99 16.11
CA GLU A 17 0.16 11.64 14.86
C GLU A 17 -1.21 11.13 14.39
N PHE A 18 -1.53 9.85 14.63
CA PHE A 18 -2.81 9.24 14.29
C PHE A 18 -3.87 9.36 15.40
N ASP A 19 -3.77 10.34 16.31
CA ASP A 19 -4.71 10.57 17.42
C ASP A 19 -4.96 9.33 18.28
N LYS A 20 -3.93 8.50 18.46
CA LYS A 20 -4.04 7.22 19.17
C LYS A 20 -5.03 6.24 18.51
N ASN A 21 -5.36 6.43 17.23
CA ASN A 21 -6.19 5.54 16.44
C ASN A 21 -5.32 4.41 15.86
N THR A 22 -5.31 3.27 16.54
CA THR A 22 -4.55 2.08 16.12
C THR A 22 -5.01 1.49 14.79
N TYR A 23 -6.27 1.66 14.41
CA TYR A 23 -6.79 1.15 13.15
C TYR A 23 -6.21 1.94 11.97
N GLU A 24 -6.28 3.27 12.02
CA GLU A 24 -5.73 4.12 10.97
C GLU A 24 -4.21 4.05 10.92
N LEU A 25 -3.53 4.01 12.07
CA LEU A 25 -2.08 3.77 12.12
C LEU A 25 -1.70 2.46 11.42
N LYS A 26 -2.45 1.37 11.65
CA LYS A 26 -2.17 0.08 11.02
C LYS A 26 -2.39 0.13 9.51
N ARG A 27 -3.47 0.78 9.05
CA ARG A 27 -3.71 0.99 7.60
C ARG A 27 -2.56 1.75 6.97
N TYR A 28 -2.09 2.80 7.64
CA TYR A 28 -0.96 3.61 7.20
C TYR A 28 0.34 2.81 7.13
N GLN A 29 0.65 2.02 8.16
CA GLN A 29 1.81 1.12 8.16
C GLN A 29 1.77 0.08 7.04
N MET A 30 0.59 -0.50 6.78
CA MET A 30 0.45 -1.44 5.67
C MET A 30 0.74 -0.74 4.34
N SER A 31 0.21 0.47 4.15
CA SER A 31 0.49 1.26 2.96
C SER A 31 1.97 1.62 2.83
N MET A 32 2.62 1.99 3.94
CA MET A 32 4.04 2.26 4.02
C MET A 32 4.87 1.04 3.56
N ASN A 33 4.53 -0.15 4.05
CA ASN A 33 5.20 -1.39 3.65
C ASN A 33 5.05 -1.64 2.14
N TRP A 34 3.85 -1.50 1.58
CA TRP A 34 3.64 -1.72 0.14
C TRP A 34 4.44 -0.76 -0.73
N ILE A 35 4.51 0.52 -0.35
CA ILE A 35 5.28 1.53 -1.06
C ILE A 35 6.77 1.18 -1.03
N PHE A 36 7.33 0.89 0.14
CA PHE A 36 8.75 0.56 0.24
C PHE A 36 9.09 -0.77 -0.43
N THR A 37 8.23 -1.79 -0.34
CA THR A 37 8.43 -3.04 -1.07
C THR A 37 8.41 -2.81 -2.58
N CYS A 38 7.51 -1.98 -3.13
CA CYS A 38 7.52 -1.62 -4.55
C CYS A 38 8.86 -0.98 -4.96
N LEU A 39 9.30 0.02 -4.18
CA LEU A 39 10.52 0.76 -4.48
C LEU A 39 11.76 -0.15 -4.47
N GLU A 40 11.90 -1.01 -3.46
CA GLU A 40 13.01 -1.95 -3.39
C GLU A 40 12.94 -3.03 -4.47
N LEU A 41 11.74 -3.56 -4.76
CA LEU A 41 11.56 -4.52 -5.85
C LEU A 41 12.02 -3.93 -7.19
N ILE A 42 11.64 -2.69 -7.49
CA ILE A 42 12.06 -1.99 -8.71
C ILE A 42 13.58 -1.85 -8.78
N LYS A 43 14.26 -1.55 -7.67
CA LYS A 43 15.73 -1.48 -7.64
C LYS A 43 16.35 -2.84 -8.00
N VAL A 44 15.86 -3.92 -7.41
CA VAL A 44 16.32 -5.29 -7.67
C VAL A 44 16.08 -5.70 -9.13
N LEU A 45 14.92 -5.35 -9.68
CA LEU A 45 14.55 -5.64 -11.06
C LEU A 45 15.41 -4.87 -12.06
N LYS A 46 15.76 -3.61 -11.77
CA LYS A 46 16.66 -2.80 -12.61
C LYS A 46 18.07 -3.42 -12.68
N TYR A 47 18.59 -3.94 -11.57
CA TYR A 47 19.89 -4.60 -11.53
C TYR A 47 19.94 -5.89 -12.35
N ASN A 48 18.81 -6.59 -12.51
CA ASN A 48 18.69 -7.88 -13.19
C ASN A 48 17.81 -7.82 -14.46
N SER A 49 17.76 -6.67 -15.13
CA SER A 49 16.76 -6.36 -16.16
C SER A 49 16.65 -7.33 -17.35
N ASN A 50 17.71 -8.09 -17.67
CA ASN A 50 17.73 -9.07 -18.75
C ASN A 50 17.51 -10.52 -18.30
N ASN A 51 17.25 -10.75 -17.01
CA ASN A 51 16.95 -12.08 -16.49
C ASN A 51 15.46 -12.39 -16.70
N ALA A 52 15.16 -13.53 -17.33
CA ALA A 52 13.79 -14.01 -17.55
C ALA A 52 12.97 -14.07 -16.24
N ILE A 53 13.62 -14.41 -15.12
CA ILE A 53 12.99 -14.42 -13.79
C ILE A 53 12.58 -13.01 -13.38
N SER A 54 13.43 -12.00 -13.62
CA SER A 54 13.11 -10.61 -13.28
C SER A 54 11.94 -10.08 -14.11
N ILE A 55 11.88 -10.42 -15.41
CA ILE A 55 10.73 -10.07 -16.26
C ILE A 55 9.45 -10.71 -15.71
N LEU A 56 9.50 -12.01 -15.37
CA LEU A 56 8.36 -12.73 -14.81
C LEU A 56 7.89 -12.13 -13.48
N VAL A 57 8.83 -11.81 -12.59
CA VAL A 57 8.54 -11.18 -11.29
C VAL A 57 7.93 -9.80 -11.48
N GLU A 58 8.48 -8.99 -12.39
CA GLU A 58 7.94 -7.67 -12.71
C GLU A 58 6.49 -7.78 -13.19
N GLN A 59 6.21 -8.64 -14.17
CA GLN A 59 4.87 -8.77 -14.75
C GLN A 59 3.85 -9.39 -13.78
N THR A 60 4.28 -10.26 -12.89
CA THR A 60 3.38 -11.00 -11.98
C THR A 60 3.08 -10.23 -10.70
N PHE A 61 4.10 -9.65 -10.05
CA PHE A 61 3.96 -9.10 -8.71
C PHE A 61 3.81 -7.58 -8.69
N LEU A 62 4.50 -6.87 -9.59
CA LEU A 62 4.54 -5.41 -9.55
C LEU A 62 3.16 -4.75 -9.75
N PRO A 63 2.27 -5.23 -10.65
CA PRO A 63 0.92 -4.67 -10.78
C PRO A 63 0.12 -4.74 -9.48
N THR A 64 0.15 -5.90 -8.82
CA THR A 64 -0.55 -6.13 -7.55
C THR A 64 0.01 -5.22 -6.45
N LEU A 65 1.33 -5.18 -6.31
CA LEU A 65 1.96 -4.32 -5.30
C LEU A 65 1.65 -2.84 -5.54
N LEU A 66 1.72 -2.39 -6.80
CA LEU A 66 1.38 -1.02 -7.18
C LEU A 66 -0.07 -0.67 -6.82
N ASP A 67 -1.04 -1.54 -7.10
CA ASP A 67 -2.44 -1.30 -6.73
C ASP A 67 -2.59 -1.15 -5.21
N ARG A 68 -1.90 -1.98 -4.42
CA ARG A 68 -1.90 -1.88 -2.95
C ARG A 68 -1.30 -0.58 -2.42
N THR A 69 -0.38 0.04 -3.15
CA THR A 69 0.17 1.34 -2.74
C THR A 69 -0.86 2.47 -2.81
N LEU A 70 -1.90 2.35 -3.65
CA LEU A 70 -2.93 3.37 -3.81
C LEU A 70 -3.81 3.54 -2.55
N ILE A 71 -3.74 2.58 -1.61
CA ILE A 71 -4.40 2.67 -0.30
C ILE A 71 -4.04 3.98 0.43
N ILE A 72 -2.82 4.52 0.22
CA ILE A 72 -2.37 5.76 0.85
C ILE A 72 -3.26 6.97 0.53
N PHE A 73 -3.92 6.97 -0.63
CA PHE A 73 -4.84 8.05 -1.02
C PHE A 73 -6.15 8.02 -0.26
N PHE A 74 -6.49 6.89 0.39
CA PHE A 74 -7.66 6.73 1.26
C PHE A 74 -7.32 6.87 2.75
N ILE A 75 -6.17 7.48 3.05
CA ILE A 75 -5.73 7.81 4.41
C ILE A 75 -5.50 9.32 4.47
N ASP A 76 -6.17 9.97 5.41
CA ASP A 76 -6.18 11.43 5.53
C ASP A 76 -4.81 11.95 5.97
N LYS A 77 -4.22 11.30 6.98
CA LYS A 77 -2.93 11.68 7.55
C LYS A 77 -1.77 11.00 6.82
N ASP A 78 -0.75 11.80 6.48
CA ASP A 78 0.48 11.32 5.81
C ASP A 78 1.73 11.92 6.47
N PRO A 79 2.03 11.59 7.75
CA PRO A 79 3.13 12.19 8.49
C PRO A 79 4.53 11.89 7.92
N LEU A 80 4.67 10.89 7.05
CA LEU A 80 5.94 10.53 6.39
C LEU A 80 5.97 10.93 4.91
N LEU A 81 4.98 11.67 4.42
CA LEU A 81 4.87 12.15 3.04
C LEU A 81 5.01 11.00 2.02
N LEU A 82 4.40 9.85 2.31
CA LEU A 82 4.44 8.65 1.48
C LEU A 82 3.81 8.87 0.10
N LYS A 83 2.84 9.78 -0.02
CA LYS A 83 2.24 10.17 -1.31
C LYS A 83 3.30 10.73 -2.27
N ASN A 84 4.32 11.43 -1.77
CA ASN A 84 5.40 11.98 -2.59
C ASN A 84 6.30 10.87 -3.14
N LYS A 85 6.52 9.79 -2.37
CA LYS A 85 7.33 8.64 -2.79
C LYS A 85 6.70 7.88 -3.97
N LEU A 86 5.38 7.93 -4.12
CA LEU A 86 4.70 7.33 -5.27
C LEU A 86 5.10 7.96 -6.62
N GLN A 87 5.63 9.19 -6.63
CA GLN A 87 6.11 9.80 -7.87
C GLN A 87 7.26 9.01 -8.51
N GLU A 88 8.07 8.33 -7.71
CA GLU A 88 9.14 7.43 -8.19
C GLU A 88 8.58 6.20 -8.95
N LEU A 89 7.30 5.89 -8.75
CA LEU A 89 6.60 4.75 -9.36
C LEU A 89 5.77 5.14 -10.58
N LYS A 90 5.76 6.42 -10.98
CA LYS A 90 4.89 6.98 -12.03
C LYS A 90 4.92 6.23 -13.36
N ASP A 91 6.11 5.84 -13.82
CA ASP A 91 6.24 5.16 -15.11
C ASP A 91 5.68 3.73 -15.04
N TYR A 92 5.78 3.07 -13.89
CA TYR A 92 5.19 1.76 -13.68
C TYR A 92 3.66 1.83 -13.58
N PHE A 93 3.11 2.89 -12.98
CA PHE A 93 1.68 3.16 -13.01
C PHE A 93 1.13 3.36 -14.42
N LYS A 94 1.92 3.94 -15.34
CA LYS A 94 1.53 4.07 -16.75
C LYS A 94 1.69 2.75 -17.51
N LYS A 95 2.73 1.98 -17.19
CA LYS A 95 3.06 0.71 -17.84
C LYS A 95 2.01 -0.36 -17.57
N PHE A 96 1.50 -0.43 -16.35
CA PHE A 96 0.54 -1.46 -15.95
C PHE A 96 -0.88 -0.90 -15.89
N HIS A 97 -1.82 -1.61 -16.51
CA HIS A 97 -3.24 -1.31 -16.34
C HIS A 97 -3.67 -1.77 -14.94
N LEU A 98 -3.70 -0.83 -14.00
CA LEU A 98 -4.17 -1.12 -12.66
C LEU A 98 -5.69 -1.22 -12.65
N SER A 99 -6.20 -2.42 -12.41
CA SER A 99 -7.62 -2.62 -12.13
C SER A 99 -7.90 -2.16 -10.71
N GLY A 100 -8.20 -0.87 -10.50
CA GLY A 100 -8.55 -0.28 -9.19
C GLY A 100 -9.74 -0.94 -8.45
N ALA A 101 -10.27 -2.06 -8.96
CA ALA A 101 -11.24 -2.95 -8.34
C ALA A 101 -10.75 -3.54 -7.00
N GLU A 102 -9.44 -3.71 -6.78
CA GLU A 102 -8.94 -4.16 -5.47
C GLU A 102 -8.99 -3.04 -4.42
N CYS A 103 -8.79 -1.78 -4.78
CA CYS A 103 -9.00 -0.63 -3.89
C CYS A 103 -10.46 -0.51 -3.40
N LEU A 104 -11.43 -0.92 -4.21
CA LEU A 104 -12.87 -0.91 -3.87
C LEU A 104 -13.31 -2.11 -3.00
N LYS A 105 -12.65 -3.27 -3.13
CA LYS A 105 -12.94 -4.49 -2.31
C LYS A 105 -12.81 -4.27 -0.79
N TYR A 106 -12.10 -3.23 -0.37
CA TYR A 106 -11.87 -2.90 1.04
C TYR A 106 -12.85 -1.88 1.61
N GLN A 107 -13.71 -1.27 0.80
CA GLN A 107 -14.83 -0.49 1.34
C GLN A 107 -15.91 -1.45 1.86
N LEU A 108 -16.39 -1.16 3.08
CA LEU A 108 -17.46 -1.94 3.73
C LEU A 108 -18.70 -2.07 2.82
N SER A 109 -19.01 -1.01 2.07
CA SER A 109 -20.09 -0.94 1.08
C SER A 109 -19.95 -1.95 -0.06
N TYR A 110 -18.75 -2.19 -0.58
CA TYR A 110 -18.52 -3.18 -1.64
C TYR A 110 -18.71 -4.61 -1.13
N ARG A 111 -18.22 -4.92 0.09
CA ARG A 111 -18.43 -6.23 0.71
C ARG A 111 -19.89 -6.47 1.06
N LEU A 112 -20.58 -5.44 1.57
CA LEU A 112 -22.02 -5.49 1.82
C LEU A 112 -22.81 -5.71 0.53
N GLY A 113 -22.46 -5.00 -0.55
CA GLY A 113 -23.06 -5.21 -1.86
C GLY A 113 -22.87 -6.64 -2.38
N GLN A 114 -21.67 -7.21 -2.25
CA GLN A 114 -21.46 -8.62 -2.60
C GLN A 114 -22.28 -9.57 -1.72
N PHE A 115 -22.32 -9.36 -0.41
CA PHE A 115 -23.08 -10.21 0.52
C PHE A 115 -24.59 -10.20 0.23
N VAL A 116 -25.17 -9.04 -0.11
CA VAL A 116 -26.59 -8.90 -0.47
C VAL A 116 -26.91 -9.55 -1.82
N LEU A 117 -25.95 -9.58 -2.75
CA LEU A 117 -26.15 -10.20 -4.07
C LEU A 117 -25.86 -11.70 -4.07
N SER A 118 -25.22 -12.23 -3.03
CA SER A 118 -24.84 -13.65 -2.91
C SER A 118 -25.63 -14.44 -1.87
N ASN A 119 -26.61 -13.80 -1.22
CA ASN A 119 -27.70 -14.43 -0.46
C ASN A 119 -29.04 -14.06 -1.10
#